data_AF-A0AAU3YS27-F1
#
_entry.id   AF-A0AAU3YS27-F1
#
_cell.length_a   1.000
_cell.length_b   1.000
_cell.length_c   1.000
_cell.angle_alpha   90.00
_cell.angle_beta   90.00
_cell.angle_gamma   90.00
#
_symmetry.space_group_name_H-M   'P 1'
#
loop_
_entity.id
_entity.type
_entity.pdbx_description
1 polymer ?
#
loop_
_entity_poly.entity_id
_entity_poly.type
_entity_poly.pdbx_seq_one_letter_code
_entity_poly.pdbx_strand_id
1 'polypeptide(L)'
;MTINMASAFAGDAPAPSCGRLRELDEEIIELLRRRRAMVRELPPPAGPRGIDPSFTGAVRDTIERYSEQLGSGSELVARAILVLCDPGDRDRA
;
A
#
# COMPACT_ATOMS: atom_id res chain seq x y z
N MET A 1 -18.49 -17.71 43.65
CA MET A 1 -17.35 -16.78 43.45
C MET A 1 -16.41 -17.46 42.48
N THR A 2 -16.43 -17.05 41.22
CA THR A 2 -15.73 -17.75 40.13
C THR A 2 -14.55 -16.87 39.71
N ILE A 3 -13.33 -17.33 39.95
CA ILE A 3 -12.10 -16.65 39.51
C ILE A 3 -11.97 -16.92 38.02
N ASN A 4 -12.14 -15.87 37.20
CA ASN A 4 -12.00 -15.97 35.75
C ASN A 4 -10.50 -16.06 35.40
N MET A 5 -9.98 -17.29 35.27
CA MET A 5 -8.62 -17.58 34.79
C MET A 5 -8.52 -17.41 33.26
N ALA A 6 -8.89 -16.23 32.74
CA ALA A 6 -8.78 -15.90 31.32
C ALA A 6 -7.69 -14.87 31.02
N SER A 7 -6.65 -14.79 31.86
CA SER A 7 -5.54 -13.83 31.68
C SER A 7 -4.15 -14.44 31.91
N ALA A 8 -4.00 -15.76 31.76
CA ALA A 8 -2.73 -16.42 32.07
C ALA A 8 -1.80 -16.63 30.86
N PHE A 9 -2.20 -16.29 29.63
CA PHE A 9 -1.38 -16.55 28.43
C PHE A 9 -1.45 -15.46 27.35
N ALA A 10 -1.67 -14.20 27.73
CA ALA A 10 -1.21 -13.09 26.88
C ALA A 10 0.30 -12.92 27.13
N GLY A 11 1.09 -13.87 26.65
CA GLY A 11 2.54 -13.81 26.70
C GLY A 11 2.99 -12.55 25.98
N ASP A 12 3.45 -11.57 26.76
CA ASP A 12 4.68 -10.78 26.60
C ASP A 12 5.21 -10.56 25.17
N ALA A 13 4.33 -10.29 24.21
CA ALA A 13 4.75 -9.80 22.92
C ALA A 13 5.31 -8.39 23.17
N PRO A 14 6.62 -8.15 22.94
CA PRO A 14 7.18 -6.84 23.17
C PRO A 14 6.40 -5.83 22.33
N ALA A 15 5.91 -4.77 22.99
CA ALA A 15 5.26 -3.66 22.32
C ALA A 15 6.12 -3.22 21.13
N PRO A 16 5.53 -2.90 19.96
CA PRO A 16 6.31 -2.54 18.79
C PRO A 16 7.23 -1.36 19.14
N SER A 17 8.54 -1.60 19.04
CA SER A 17 9.55 -0.57 19.28
C SER A 17 9.67 0.33 18.05
N CYS A 18 10.17 1.55 18.22
CA CYS A 18 10.49 2.42 17.09
C CYS A 18 11.47 1.75 16.10
N GLY A 19 12.35 0.87 16.59
CA GLY A 19 13.24 0.07 15.74
C GLY A 19 12.46 -0.88 14.82
N ARG A 20 11.46 -1.58 15.36
CA ARG A 20 10.63 -2.50 14.59
C ARG A 20 9.73 -1.78 13.57
N LEU A 21 9.25 -0.58 13.90
CA LEU A 21 8.52 0.27 12.94
C LEU A 21 9.43 0.70 11.79
N ARG A 22 10.68 1.08 12.09
CA ARG A 22 11.67 1.43 11.06
C ARG A 22 12.01 0.27 10.14
N GLU A 23 12.16 -0.95 10.67
CA GLU A 23 12.39 -2.15 9.87
C GLU A 23 11.20 -2.42 8.93
N LEU A 24 9.97 -2.25 9.44
CA LEU A 24 8.77 -2.36 8.61
C LEU A 24 8.72 -1.28 7.51
N ASP A 25 9.16 -0.05 7.80
CA ASP A 25 9.25 1.01 6.80
C ASP A 25 10.25 0.64 5.68
N GLU A 26 11.39 0.04 6.01
CA GLU A 26 12.35 -0.48 5.01
C GLU A 26 11.71 -1.56 4.13
N GLU A 27 10.96 -2.49 4.72
CA GLU A 27 10.21 -3.52 3.98
C GLU A 27 9.16 -2.91 3.05
N ILE A 28 8.40 -1.91 3.52
CA ILE A 28 7.41 -1.19 2.72
C ILE A 28 8.10 -0.50 1.54
N ILE A 29 9.24 0.15 1.78
CA ILE A 29 10.00 0.83 0.72
C ILE A 29 10.45 -0.17 -0.35
N GLU A 30 10.95 -1.34 0.02
CA GLU A 30 11.35 -2.38 -0.93
C GLU A 30 10.15 -2.93 -1.73
N LEU A 31 9.02 -3.16 -1.08
CA LEU A 31 7.79 -3.56 -1.77
C LEU A 31 7.32 -2.51 -2.79
N LEU A 32 7.44 -1.23 -2.44
CA LEU A 32 7.12 -0.12 -3.36
C LEU A 32 8.09 -0.05 -4.54
N ARG A 33 9.40 -0.24 -4.30
CA ARG A 33 10.42 -0.33 -5.37
C ARG A 33 10.08 -1.45 -6.34
N ARG A 34 9.74 -2.64 -5.82
CA ARG A 34 9.35 -3.79 -6.64
C ARG A 34 8.08 -3.54 -7.43
N ARG A 35 7.04 -2.97 -6.80
CA ARG A 35 5.80 -2.58 -7.48
C ARG A 35 6.06 -1.61 -8.63
N ARG A 36 6.91 -0.59 -8.40
CA ARG A 36 7.29 0.38 -9.44
C ARG A 36 8.03 -0.30 -10.60
N ALA A 37 8.94 -1.22 -10.33
CA ALA A 37 9.63 -1.99 -11.36
C ALA A 37 8.63 -2.79 -12.23
N MET A 38 7.70 -3.51 -11.60
CA MET A 38 6.67 -4.27 -12.31
C MET A 38 5.75 -3.37 -13.17
N VAL A 39 5.34 -2.21 -12.65
CA VAL A 39 4.52 -1.27 -13.44
C VAL A 39 5.30 -0.70 -14.63
N ARG A 40 6.62 -0.55 -14.54
CA ARG A 40 7.46 -0.09 -15.66
C ARG A 40 7.60 -1.10 -16.79
N GLU A 41 7.40 -2.38 -16.50
CA GLU A 41 7.40 -3.48 -17.48
C GLU A 41 6.06 -3.57 -18.24
N LEU A 42 4.99 -2.96 -17.72
CA LEU A 42 3.69 -2.93 -18.39
C LEU A 42 3.74 -2.06 -19.66
N PRO A 43 2.97 -2.42 -20.69
CA PRO A 43 2.86 -1.59 -21.89
C PRO A 43 2.30 -0.21 -21.52
N PRO A 44 2.70 0.85 -22.24
CA PRO A 44 2.08 2.15 -22.08
C PRO A 44 0.58 2.04 -22.38
N PRO A 45 -0.29 2.77 -21.67
CA PRO A 45 -1.72 2.72 -21.91
C PRO A 45 -2.04 3.18 -23.33
N ALA A 46 -3.07 2.58 -23.92
CA ALA A 46 -3.43 2.74 -25.33
C ALA A 46 -3.92 4.16 -25.73
N GLY A 47 -4.00 5.10 -24.78
CA GLY A 47 -4.43 6.47 -25.01
C GLY A 47 -4.15 7.39 -23.81
N PRO A 48 -4.53 8.68 -23.90
CA PRO A 48 -4.45 9.60 -22.77
C PRO A 48 -5.24 9.03 -21.58
N ARG A 49 -4.52 8.70 -20.51
CA ARG A 49 -5.01 7.98 -19.31
C ARG A 49 -6.28 8.57 -18.68
N GLY A 50 -6.52 9.87 -18.84
CA GLY A 50 -7.74 10.55 -18.37
C GLY A 50 -9.01 10.15 -19.13
N ILE A 51 -8.90 9.40 -20.23
CA ILE A 51 -10.02 9.02 -21.11
C ILE A 51 -10.16 7.49 -21.22
N ASP A 52 -9.20 6.70 -20.70
CA ASP A 52 -9.25 5.23 -20.72
C ASP A 52 -10.10 4.69 -19.56
N PRO A 53 -11.30 4.11 -19.82
CA PRO A 53 -12.18 3.60 -18.78
C PRO A 53 -11.61 2.40 -18.01
N SER A 54 -10.72 1.62 -18.65
CA SER A 54 -10.04 0.50 -18.00
C SER A 54 -8.97 1.01 -17.03
N PHE A 55 -8.30 2.11 -17.38
CA PHE A 55 -7.35 2.78 -16.48
C PHE A 55 -8.06 3.43 -15.30
N THR A 56 -9.16 4.15 -15.52
CA THR A 56 -9.94 4.76 -14.42
C THR A 56 -10.59 3.72 -13.52
N GLY A 57 -11.05 2.59 -14.08
CA GLY A 57 -11.52 1.42 -13.33
C GLY A 57 -10.43 0.82 -12.44
N ALA A 58 -9.24 0.55 -12.97
CA ALA A 58 -8.14 -0.02 -12.20
C ALA A 58 -7.67 0.92 -11.06
N VAL A 59 -7.69 2.24 -11.28
CA VAL A 59 -7.40 3.24 -10.24
C VAL A 59 -8.46 3.20 -9.13
N ARG A 60 -9.74 3.17 -9.52
CA ARG A 60 -10.85 3.07 -8.56
C ARG A 60 -10.79 1.79 -7.74
N ASP A 61 -10.60 0.64 -8.37
CA ASP A 61 -10.49 -0.65 -7.70
C ASP A 61 -9.30 -0.69 -6.72
N THR A 62 -8.21 -0.01 -7.05
CA THR A 62 -7.06 0.13 -6.15
C THR A 62 -7.43 0.94 -4.92
N ILE A 63 -8.10 2.08 -5.08
CA ILE A 63 -8.52 2.94 -3.96
C ILE A 63 -9.54 2.20 -3.06
N GLU A 64 -10.51 1.51 -3.66
CA GLU A 64 -11.51 0.72 -2.93
C GLU A 64 -10.83 -0.39 -2.11
N ARG A 65 -9.91 -1.16 -2.72
CA ARG A 65 -9.17 -2.21 -2.01
C ARG A 65 -8.37 -1.70 -0.82
N TYR A 66 -7.70 -0.55 -0.96
CA TYR A 66 -6.96 0.06 0.14
C TYR A 66 -7.91 0.53 1.25
N SER A 67 -9.08 1.06 0.89
CA SER A 67 -10.11 1.50 1.85
C SER A 67 -10.71 0.36 2.64
N GLU A 68 -11.00 -0.77 1.98
CA GLU A 68 -11.52 -1.96 2.65
C GLU A 68 -10.52 -2.56 3.65
N GLN A 69 -9.22 -2.50 3.35
CA GLN A 69 -8.19 -3.16 4.15
C GLN A 69 -7.57 -2.28 5.24
N LEU A 70 -7.42 -0.97 4.99
CA LEU A 70 -6.70 -0.06 5.88
C LEU A 70 -7.60 0.98 6.55
N GLY A 71 -8.86 1.10 6.13
CA GLY A 71 -9.80 2.05 6.72
C GLY A 71 -9.45 3.50 6.44
N SER A 72 -9.59 4.38 7.44
CA SER A 72 -9.43 5.83 7.25
C SER A 72 -8.02 6.22 6.80
N GLY A 73 -7.91 7.08 5.78
CA GLY A 73 -6.63 7.58 5.27
C GLY A 73 -5.98 6.69 4.20
N SER A 74 -6.55 5.52 3.94
CA SER A 74 -6.16 4.59 2.87
C SER A 74 -6.11 5.22 1.48
N GLU A 75 -7.03 6.14 1.18
CA GLU A 75 -7.14 6.78 -0.12
C GLU A 75 -5.87 7.58 -0.44
N LEU A 76 -5.32 8.29 0.55
CA LEU A 76 -4.08 9.04 0.39
C LEU A 76 -2.91 8.10 0.07
N VAL A 77 -2.84 6.95 0.75
CA VAL A 77 -1.82 5.93 0.50
C VAL A 77 -1.97 5.35 -0.91
N ALA A 78 -3.19 4.97 -1.32
CA ALA A 78 -3.46 4.45 -2.65
C ALA A 78 -3.07 5.44 -3.75
N ARG A 79 -3.44 6.72 -3.60
CA ARG A 79 -3.08 7.78 -4.55
C ARG A 79 -1.58 8.02 -4.60
N ALA A 80 -0.89 8.06 -3.45
CA ALA A 80 0.57 8.21 -3.40
C ALA A 80 1.28 7.05 -4.12
N ILE A 81 0.82 5.82 -3.93
CA ILE A 81 1.38 4.62 -4.57
C ILE A 81 1.15 4.63 -6.08
N LEU A 82 -0.04 5.05 -6.54
CA LEU A 82 -0.35 5.19 -7.96
C LEU A 82 0.55 6.24 -8.63
N VAL A 83 0.77 7.38 -7.99
CA VAL A 83 1.69 8.43 -8.47
C VAL A 83 3.14 7.94 -8.48
N LEU A 84 3.61 7.34 -7.38
CA LEU A 84 5.00 6.86 -7.24
C LEU A 84 5.35 5.81 -8.31
N CYS A 85 4.39 4.96 -8.65
CA CYS A 85 4.58 3.90 -9.63
C CYS A 85 4.26 4.32 -11.06
N ASP A 86 3.92 5.59 -11.31
CA ASP A 86 3.52 6.03 -12.63
C ASP A 86 4.68 5.87 -13.64
N PRO A 87 4.49 5.13 -14.75
CA PRO A 87 5.55 4.95 -15.74
C PRO A 87 5.71 6.15 -16.68
N GLY A 88 4.87 7.20 -16.54
CA GLY A 88 4.94 8.44 -17.30
C GLY A 88 5.92 9.47 -16.73
N ASP A 89 6.41 9.27 -15.51
CA ASP A 89 7.48 10.08 -14.90
C ASP A 89 8.88 9.70 -15.42
N ARG A 90 8.98 9.32 -16.70
CA ARG A 90 10.25 9.02 -17.40
C ARG A 90 11.02 10.28 -17.80
N ASP A 91 10.37 11.44 -17.82
CA ASP A 91 10.91 12.69 -18.38
C ASP A 91 11.31 13.75 -17.34
N ARG A 92 11.36 13.40 -16.04
CA ARG A 92 11.64 14.37 -14.96
C ARG A 92 12.84 14.02 -14.06
N ALA A 93 13.72 13.12 -14.50
CA ALA A 93 14.98 12.80 -13.84
C ALA A 93 16.17 13.06 -14.77
#